data_AF-A0A3D6DSU0-F1
#
_entry.id   AF-A0A3D6DSU0-F1
#
_cell.length_a   1.000
_cell.length_b   1.000
_cell.length_c   1.000
_cell.angle_alpha   90.00
_cell.angle_beta   90.00
_cell.angle_gamma   90.00
#
_symmetry.space_group_name_H-M   'P 1'
#
loop_
_entity.id
_entity.type
_entity.pdbx_description
1 polymer ?
#
loop_
_entity_poly.entity_id
_entity_poly.type
_entity_poly.pdbx_seq_one_letter_code
_entity_poly.pdbx_strand_id
1 'polypeptide(L)' 'MRPHHLPSGLRGGLDFLICADWTPDQALAIVELLDDLRDRIWAHYDLALFDLIRDDRVSPREGLSADPCPAHDWTDDPPF' A
#
# COMPACT_ATOMS: atom_id res chain seq x y z
N MET A 1 -31.30 -6.69 1.29
CA MET A 1 -30.21 -6.13 2.13
C MET A 1 -29.10 -5.70 1.19
N ARG A 2 -28.65 -4.44 1.25
CA ARG A 2 -27.54 -3.99 0.37
C ARG A 2 -26.22 -4.48 0.97
N PRO A 3 -25.32 -5.09 0.19
CA PRO A 3 -24.02 -5.50 0.69
C PRO A 3 -23.25 -4.23 1.12
N HIS A 4 -22.77 -4.23 2.36
CA HIS A 4 -21.91 -3.15 2.86
C HIS A 4 -20.62 -3.19 2.05
N HIS A 5 -20.39 -2.17 1.24
CA HIS A 5 -19.13 -2.00 0.54
C HIS A 5 -18.13 -1.47 1.56
N LEU A 6 -17.18 -2.32 1.96
CA LEU A 6 -16.06 -1.90 2.77
C LEU A 6 -15.23 -0.89 1.96
N PRO A 7 -14.66 0.15 2.61
CA PRO A 7 -13.82 1.15 1.94
C PRO A 7 -12.59 0.55 1.26
N SER A 8 -12.23 -0.70 1.60
CA SER A 8 -11.21 -1.50 0.92
C SER A 8 -11.63 -2.05 -0.45
N GLY A 9 -12.89 -1.86 -0.88
CA GLY A 9 -13.42 -2.37 -2.15
C GLY A 9 -13.63 -3.90 -2.20
N LEU A 10 -13.28 -4.60 -1.12
CA LEU A 10 -13.40 -6.05 -1.00
C LEU A 10 -14.86 -6.45 -0.73
N ARG A 11 -15.31 -7.50 -1.44
CA ARG A 11 -16.67 -8.07 -1.31
C ARG A 11 -16.80 -9.11 -0.20
N GLY A 12 -15.69 -9.46 0.45
CA GLY A 12 -15.64 -10.34 1.62
C GLY A 12 -14.53 -9.87 2.55
N GLY A 13 -14.89 -9.51 3.78
CA GLY A 13 -13.98 -8.94 4.77
C GLY A 13 -14.67 -8.79 6.11
N LEU A 14 -13.93 -8.33 7.12
CA LEU A 14 -14.48 -7.99 8.43
C LEU A 14 -15.27 -6.67 8.32
N ASP A 15 -16.53 -6.69 8.76
CA ASP A 15 -17.33 -5.48 8.93
C ASP A 15 -16.80 -4.71 10.14
N PHE A 16 -16.00 -3.67 9.89
CA PHE A 16 -15.50 -2.74 10.90
C PHE A 16 -16.57 -1.71 11.27
N LEU A 17 -17.72 -2.19 11.75
CA LEU A 17 -18.75 -1.35 12.34
C LEU A 17 -18.39 -1.08 13.80
N ILE A 18 -18.12 0.18 14.13
CA ILE A 18 -17.94 0.64 15.51
C ILE A 18 -19.29 1.06 16.09
N CYS A 19 -19.57 0.72 17.36
CA CYS A 19 -20.81 1.15 17.98
C CYS A 19 -20.72 2.65 18.34
N ALA A 20 -21.79 3.40 18.02
CA ALA A 20 -21.80 4.85 18.20
C ALA A 20 -21.82 5.31 19.67
N ASP A 21 -22.09 4.38 20.60
CA ASP A 21 -22.24 4.57 22.03
C ASP A 21 -21.04 4.07 22.85
N TRP A 22 -19.91 3.77 22.20
CA TRP A 22 -18.70 3.35 22.91
C TRP A 22 -18.19 4.42 23.86
N THR A 23 -17.77 3.98 25.05
CA THR A 23 -16.98 4.83 25.94
C THR A 23 -15.55 4.97 25.40
N PRO A 24 -14.81 6.02 25.81
CA PRO A 24 -13.40 6.17 25.44
C PRO A 24 -12.54 4.94 25.79
N ASP A 25 -12.77 4.32 26.95
CA ASP A 25 -12.03 3.11 27.37
C ASP A 25 -12.32 1.92 26.47
N GLN A 26 -13.58 1.76 26.03
CA GLN A 26 -13.94 0.71 25.08
C GLN A 26 -13.31 0.94 23.71
N ALA A 27 -13.29 2.19 23.24
CA ALA A 27 -12.62 2.53 21.99
C ALA A 27 -11.11 2.23 22.07
N LEU A 28 -10.47 2.56 23.20
CA LEU A 28 -9.06 2.26 23.42
C LEU A 28 -8.77 0.76 23.42
N ALA A 29 -9.57 -0.05 24.13
CA ALA A 29 -9.41 -1.50 24.16
C ALA A 29 -9.50 -2.13 22.76
N ILE A 30 -10.33 -1.58 21.87
CA ILE A 30 -10.41 -2.04 20.48
C ILE A 30 -9.18 -1.62 19.68
N VAL A 31 -8.64 -0.42 19.90
CA VAL A 31 -7.37 -0.01 19.26
C VAL A 31 -6.24 -0.96 19.67
N GLU A 32 -6.13 -1.28 20.95
CA GLU A 32 -5.13 -2.24 21.47
C GLU A 32 -5.32 -3.63 20.85
N LEU A 33 -6.56 -4.13 20.77
CA LEU A 33 -6.87 -5.39 20.11
C LEU A 33 -6.44 -5.41 18.63
N LEU A 34 -6.63 -4.30 17.91
CA LEU A 34 -6.24 -4.19 16.50
C LEU A 34 -4.73 -4.18 16.33
N ASP A 35 -3.99 -3.56 17.26
CA ASP A 35 -2.53 -3.57 17.25
C ASP A 35 -2.00 -4.97 17.58
N ASP A 36 -2.53 -5.66 18.59
CA ASP A 36 -2.17 -7.05 18.91
C ASP A 36 -2.46 -8.01 17.73
N LEU A 37 -3.61 -7.82 17.06
CA LEU A 37 -3.97 -8.61 15.88
C LEU A 37 -2.99 -8.34 14.72
N ARG A 38 -2.62 -7.07 14.50
CA ARG A 38 -1.63 -6.68 13.49
C ARG A 38 -0.31 -7.40 13.78
N ASP A 39 0.18 -7.33 15.00
CA ASP A 39 1.45 -7.95 15.39
C ASP A 39 1.42 -9.46 15.20
N ARG A 40 0.31 -10.11 15.52
CA ARG A 40 0.14 -11.55 15.31
C ARG A 40 0.12 -11.92 13.82
N ILE A 41 -0.52 -11.13 12.97
CA ILE A 41 -0.52 -11.34 11.51
C ILE A 41 0.91 -11.20 10.99
N TRP A 42 1.62 -10.13 11.38
CA TRP A 42 3.01 -9.94 10.98
C TRP A 42 3.91 -11.08 11.45
N ALA A 43 3.79 -11.53 12.69
CA ALA A 43 4.58 -12.65 13.19
C ALA A 43 4.28 -13.97 12.47
N HIS A 44 3.05 -14.18 12.02
CA HIS A 44 2.65 -15.41 11.34
C HIS A 44 3.02 -15.43 9.84
N TYR A 45 2.88 -14.29 9.16
CA TYR A 45 3.09 -14.19 7.72
C TYR A 45 4.43 -13.56 7.32
N ASP A 46 5.18 -13.02 8.29
CA ASP A 46 6.47 -12.33 8.21
C ASP A 46 7.04 -12.18 6.78
N LEU A 47 7.78 -13.18 6.30
CA LEU A 47 8.44 -13.16 4.99
C LEU A 47 7.48 -13.04 3.80
N ALA A 48 6.32 -13.70 3.84
CA ALA A 48 5.35 -13.65 2.75
C ALA A 48 4.71 -12.26 2.60
N LEU A 49 4.50 -11.55 3.72
CA LEU A 49 4.00 -10.18 3.69
C LEU A 49 5.08 -9.20 3.21
N PHE A 50 6.33 -9.40 3.64
CA PHE A 50 7.48 -8.63 3.16
C PHE A 50 7.70 -8.78 1.64
N ASP A 51 7.65 -10.00 1.12
CA ASP A 51 7.79 -10.25 -0.32
C ASP A 51 6.65 -9.59 -1.11
N LEU A 52 5.40 -9.66 -0.63
CA LEU A 52 4.25 -9.02 -1.25
C LEU A 52 4.37 -7.49 -1.28
N ILE A 53 4.81 -6.87 -0.17
CA ILE A 53 4.99 -5.42 -0.06
C ILE A 53 6.18 -4.95 -0.91
N ARG A 54 7.24 -5.75 -0.98
CA ARG A 54 8.37 -5.47 -1.86
C ARG A 54 7.93 -5.49 -3.32
N ASP A 55 7.19 -6.51 -3.74
CA ASP A 55 6.75 -6.65 -5.13
C ASP A 55 5.76 -5.54 -5.54
N ASP A 56 4.88 -5.08 -4.64
CA ASP A 56 3.97 -3.95 -4.90
C ASP A 56 4.73 -2.62 -5.08
N ARG A 57 5.76 -2.39 -4.25
CA ARG A 57 6.64 -1.19 -4.35
C ARG A 57 7.63 -1.25 -5.49
N VAL A 58 7.98 -2.45 -5.96
CA VAL A 58 8.85 -2.69 -7.11
C VAL A 58 8.05 -2.68 -8.42
N SER A 59 6.71 -2.65 -8.38
CA SER A 59 5.92 -2.36 -9.58
C SER A 59 6.33 -0.99 -10.11
N PRO A 60 7.02 -0.94 -11.27
CA PRO A 60 7.46 0.34 -11.79
C PRO A 60 6.19 1.05 -12.23
N ARG A 61 5.91 2.20 -11.61
CA ARG A 61 5.09 3.23 -12.23
C ARG A 61 5.89 3.81 -13.40
N GLU A 62 6.29 2.99 -14.35
CA GLU A 62 7.21 3.30 -15.44
C GLU A 62 6.43 3.23 -16.74
N GLY A 63 5.52 4.20 -16.86
CA GLY A 63 4.76 4.48 -18.06
C GLY A 63 4.95 5.92 -18.53
N LEU A 64 5.98 6.63 -18.06
CA LEU A 64 6.27 7.99 -18.54
C LEU A 64 7.74 8.11 -18.90
N SER A 65 7.96 7.90 -20.20
CA SER A 65 8.91 8.64 -21.03
C SER A 65 10.38 8.39 -20.72
N ALA A 66 10.88 7.24 -21.18
CA ALA A 66 12.21 7.18 -21.76
C ALA A 66 12.24 8.09 -22.99
N ASP A 67 12.41 9.39 -22.78
CA ASP A 67 13.04 10.23 -23.80
C ASP A 67 14.53 9.84 -23.78
N PRO A 68 15.07 9.22 -24.84
CA PRO A 68 16.50 9.00 -24.91
C PRO A 68 17.15 10.38 -24.92
N CYS A 69 18.05 10.65 -23.97
CA CYS A 69 18.94 11.81 -24.05
C CYS A 69 19.47 11.87 -25.48
N PRO A 70 19.22 12.94 -26.25
CA PRO A 70 19.73 13.00 -27.61
C PRO A 70 21.24 12.93 -27.46
N ALA A 71 21.84 11.95 -28.14
CA ALA A 71 23.28 11.79 -28.20
C ALA A 71 23.89 13.16 -28.45
N HIS A 72 24.78 13.59 -27.55
CA HIS A 72 25.58 14.78 -27.74
C HIS A 72 26.30 14.59 -29.08
N ASP A 73 25.83 15.32 -30.09
CA ASP A 73 26.34 15.31 -31.46
C ASP A 73 27.75 15.92 -31.43
N TRP A 74 28.76 15.07 -31.26
CA TRP A 74 30.18 15.43 -31.24
C TRP A 74 30.70 15.71 -32.66
N THR A 75 30.00 16.56 -33.40
CA THR A 75 30.44 16.98 -34.74
C THR A 75 30.22 18.46 -34.95
N ASP A 76 31.03 19.27 -34.27
CA ASP A 76 31.31 20.64 -34.73
C ASP A 76 32.82 20.85 -34.66
N ASP A 77 33.50 20.38 -35.71
CA ASP A 77 34.84 20.83 -36.09
C ASP A 77 34.62 21.98 -37.07
N PRO A 78 34.85 23.25 -36.67
CA PRO A 78 34.81 24.34 -37.62
C PRO A 78 36.19 24.49 -38.29
N PRO A 79 36.25 24.58 -39.63
CA PRO A 79 37.51 24.72 -40.35
C PRO A 79 38.02 26.17 -40.36
N PHE A 80 39.36 26.26 -40.29
CA PHE A 80 40.28 27.42 -40.46
C PHE A 80 40.55 28.33 -39.27
#